data_AF-A0A286P6T7-F1
#
_entry.id   AF-A0A286P6T7-F1
#
_cell.length_a   1.000
_cell.length_b   1.000
_cell.length_c   1.000
_cell.angle_alpha   90.00
_cell.angle_beta   90.00
_cell.angle_gamma   90.00
#
_symmetry.space_group_name_H-M   'P 1'
#
loop_
_entity.id
_entity.type
_entity.pdbx_description
1 polymer ?
#
loop_
_entity_poly.entity_id
_entity_poly.type
_entity_poly.pdbx_seq_one_letter_code
_entity_poly.pdbx_strand_id
1 'polypeptide(L)'
;MEHVAHNERIDQRIDLAGQSILLEDFLSEPTRYRRMFELAKATQGHARCMCVSGGRRLQIRLREGLYHLAVWPGDALSHHRRCTFRTRAEAESGRKGYAKGAIIEKPDGTVDISADIPLKVRVEARNGPVERSEDPKGGGQTRAKVGMLGLLHSLWERAGLNEWRPRWTRDWWRCRRELINLDGNVNGESVEDVMYCVPAWRESERVGIERGWARFRARLEAPGDFRFRGIVIGELKSMELSKYSFKVKLKHHMHPFFVDKAVVERAERSAPPAAAQRDNPSAHVIVIMVVEVSRSGTLRGVDLSLMLTSRHYIPADSSYEMQMADALVDAGRMFTKPLRYDGAAEFPDFRIQDQEGECVVEVWGMMGNPEYEARKAAKIKSYKSRGVQVIEWDTRRPMPALHRATCGAGKRVE
;
A
#
# COMPACT_ATOMS: atom_id res chain seq x y z
N MET A 1 -32.36 12.20 -28.71
CA MET A 1 -31.98 13.32 -27.82
C MET A 1 -32.25 12.91 -26.39
N GLU A 2 -31.30 12.21 -25.77
CA GLU A 2 -31.22 12.13 -24.31
C GLU A 2 -29.85 12.69 -23.96
N HIS A 3 -29.85 13.85 -23.31
CA HIS A 3 -28.64 14.48 -22.82
C HIS A 3 -28.04 13.58 -21.73
N VAL A 4 -27.02 12.81 -22.08
CA VAL A 4 -26.11 12.24 -21.08
C VAL A 4 -25.38 13.43 -20.46
N ALA A 5 -25.87 13.88 -19.32
CA ALA A 5 -25.25 14.92 -18.53
C ALA A 5 -23.82 14.48 -18.18
N HIS A 6 -22.86 15.12 -18.86
CA HIS A 6 -21.43 14.86 -18.77
C HIS A 6 -20.87 15.48 -17.48
N ASN A 7 -21.31 14.95 -16.33
CA ASN A 7 -20.83 15.34 -15.01
C ASN A 7 -20.83 14.14 -14.06
N GLU A 8 -20.06 13.11 -14.39
CA GLU A 8 -19.92 11.91 -13.55
C GLU A 8 -19.02 12.19 -12.33
N ARG A 9 -19.55 12.90 -11.35
CA ARG A 9 -19.16 12.68 -9.95
C ARG A 9 -19.67 11.30 -9.57
N ILE A 10 -18.77 10.35 -9.38
CA ILE A 10 -19.17 9.04 -8.87
C ILE A 10 -19.28 9.16 -7.36
N ASP A 11 -20.47 9.55 -6.91
CA ASP A 11 -20.90 9.35 -5.54
C ASP A 11 -21.17 7.85 -5.37
N GLN A 12 -20.09 7.07 -5.24
CA GLN A 12 -20.17 5.61 -5.18
C GLN A 12 -21.02 5.19 -3.98
N ARG A 13 -22.11 4.46 -4.24
CA ARG A 13 -23.01 3.97 -3.19
C ARG A 13 -22.84 2.48 -2.95
N ILE A 14 -23.11 2.07 -1.71
CA ILE A 14 -23.27 0.68 -1.33
C ILE A 14 -24.66 0.47 -0.74
N ASP A 15 -25.22 -0.71 -0.96
CA ASP A 15 -26.45 -1.18 -0.32
C ASP A 15 -26.10 -2.15 0.81
N LEU A 16 -26.71 -1.92 1.96
CA LEU A 16 -26.64 -2.75 3.15
C LEU A 16 -28.07 -3.07 3.58
N ALA A 17 -28.56 -4.28 3.27
CA ALA A 17 -29.92 -4.70 3.59
C ALA A 17 -31.02 -3.77 3.04
N GLY A 18 -30.89 -3.31 1.79
CA GLY A 18 -31.86 -2.40 1.16
C GLY A 18 -31.70 -0.93 1.56
N GLN A 19 -30.72 -0.61 2.40
CA GLN A 19 -30.37 0.77 2.73
C GLN A 19 -29.12 1.19 1.96
N SER A 20 -29.31 2.20 1.09
CA SER A 20 -28.22 2.74 0.28
C SER A 20 -27.49 3.88 1.01
N ILE A 21 -26.17 3.75 1.17
CA ILE A 21 -25.30 4.78 1.77
C ILE A 21 -24.15 5.14 0.83
N LEU A 22 -23.54 6.30 1.03
CA LEU A 22 -22.31 6.66 0.33
C LEU A 22 -21.16 5.82 0.87
N LEU A 23 -20.34 5.29 -0.03
CA LEU A 23 -19.16 4.51 0.35
C LEU A 23 -18.18 5.38 1.15
N GLU A 24 -17.99 6.65 0.77
CA GLU A 24 -17.04 7.53 1.44
C GLU A 24 -17.44 7.83 2.89
N ASP A 25 -18.73 7.97 3.18
CA ASP A 25 -19.21 8.18 4.55
C ASP A 25 -18.87 6.98 5.44
N PHE A 26 -19.06 5.75 4.92
CA PHE A 26 -18.63 4.53 5.61
C PHE A 26 -17.10 4.46 5.75
N LEU A 27 -16.35 4.81 4.70
CA LEU A 27 -14.89 4.80 4.76
C LEU A 27 -14.32 5.89 5.69
N SER A 28 -15.09 6.90 6.03
CA SER A 28 -14.69 7.96 6.97
C SER A 28 -15.09 7.61 8.42
N GLU A 29 -16.30 7.05 8.61
CA GLU A 29 -16.88 6.74 9.93
C GLU A 29 -17.52 5.34 9.96
N PRO A 30 -16.76 4.23 9.83
CA PRO A 30 -17.34 2.90 9.69
C PRO A 30 -18.10 2.42 10.93
N THR A 31 -17.73 2.91 12.11
CA THR A 31 -18.40 2.58 13.38
C THR A 31 -19.85 3.06 13.41
N ARG A 32 -20.17 4.17 12.72
CA ARG A 32 -21.53 4.71 12.59
C ARG A 32 -22.49 3.74 11.89
N TYR A 33 -21.97 2.92 10.98
CA TYR A 33 -22.76 1.99 10.16
C TYR A 33 -22.80 0.57 10.72
N ARG A 34 -22.24 0.32 11.91
CA ARG A 34 -22.11 -1.02 12.52
C ARG A 34 -23.40 -1.84 12.48
N ARG A 35 -24.53 -1.25 12.92
CA ARG A 35 -25.83 -1.93 12.95
C ARG A 35 -26.33 -2.33 11.55
N MET A 36 -26.08 -1.50 10.54
CA MET A 36 -26.46 -1.79 9.16
C MET A 36 -25.65 -2.96 8.59
N PHE A 37 -24.35 -3.04 8.91
CA PHE A 37 -23.51 -4.17 8.55
C PHE A 37 -23.91 -5.46 9.26
N GLU A 38 -24.23 -5.38 10.56
CA GLU A 38 -24.75 -6.52 11.33
C GLU A 38 -26.04 -7.05 10.69
N LEU A 39 -26.98 -6.16 10.34
CA LEU A 39 -28.22 -6.52 9.66
C LEU A 39 -27.97 -7.12 8.27
N ALA A 40 -27.15 -6.48 7.43
CA ALA A 40 -26.83 -6.98 6.09
C ALA A 40 -26.14 -8.34 6.13
N LYS A 41 -25.22 -8.54 7.08
CA LYS A 41 -24.56 -9.84 7.28
C LYS A 41 -25.55 -10.92 7.73
N ALA A 42 -26.50 -10.59 8.62
CA ALA A 42 -27.48 -11.55 9.12
C ALA A 42 -28.58 -11.89 8.09
N THR A 43 -29.01 -10.93 7.28
CA THR A 43 -30.17 -11.08 6.37
C THR A 43 -29.77 -11.48 4.95
N GLN A 44 -28.68 -10.90 4.42
CA GLN A 44 -28.24 -11.10 3.03
C GLN A 44 -26.89 -11.82 2.94
N GLY A 45 -26.06 -11.76 3.99
CA GLY A 45 -24.70 -12.29 4.01
C GLY A 45 -23.68 -11.49 3.19
N HIS A 46 -24.10 -10.40 2.55
CA HIS A 46 -23.25 -9.56 1.68
C HIS A 46 -23.77 -8.12 1.64
N ALA A 47 -22.91 -7.20 1.19
CA ALA A 47 -23.30 -5.87 0.76
C ALA A 47 -23.34 -5.81 -0.77
N ARG A 48 -23.93 -4.77 -1.37
CA ARG A 48 -23.87 -4.56 -2.83
C ARG A 48 -23.23 -3.22 -3.17
N CYS A 49 -22.24 -3.23 -4.05
CA CYS A 49 -21.75 -2.03 -4.71
C CYS A 49 -22.71 -1.60 -5.82
N MET A 50 -23.22 -0.38 -5.76
CA MET A 50 -24.21 0.14 -6.72
C MET A 50 -23.56 0.89 -7.89
N CYS A 51 -22.30 0.55 -8.23
CA CYS A 51 -21.56 1.24 -9.29
C CYS A 51 -22.05 0.89 -10.71
N VAL A 52 -22.79 -0.20 -10.88
CA VAL A 52 -23.37 -0.66 -12.14
C VAL A 52 -24.79 -1.16 -11.88
N SER A 53 -25.63 -1.21 -12.91
CA SER A 53 -26.98 -1.75 -12.84
C SER A 53 -26.99 -3.19 -12.29
N GLY A 54 -27.92 -3.49 -11.38
CA GLY A 54 -28.02 -4.78 -10.68
C GLY A 54 -27.11 -4.92 -9.45
N GLY A 55 -26.10 -4.06 -9.31
CA GLY A 55 -25.13 -4.06 -8.23
C GLY A 55 -24.16 -5.26 -8.26
N ARG A 56 -22.99 -5.10 -7.64
CA ARG A 56 -21.99 -6.18 -7.49
C ARG A 56 -21.87 -6.56 -6.03
N ARG A 57 -21.81 -7.86 -5.73
CA ARG A 57 -21.71 -8.30 -4.34
C ARG A 57 -20.36 -7.90 -3.77
N LEU A 58 -20.37 -7.60 -2.48
CA LEU A 58 -19.18 -7.37 -1.68
C LEU A 58 -19.26 -8.26 -0.44
N GLN A 59 -18.15 -8.88 -0.09
CA GLN A 59 -18.03 -9.62 1.15
C GLN A 59 -18.02 -8.64 2.33
N ILE A 60 -18.80 -8.96 3.37
CA ILE A 60 -18.77 -8.23 4.64
C ILE A 60 -17.81 -8.95 5.59
N ARG A 61 -16.75 -8.27 5.99
CA ARG A 61 -15.72 -8.79 6.90
C ARG A 61 -15.72 -8.00 8.19
N LEU A 62 -15.34 -8.65 9.28
CA LEU A 62 -15.14 -8.03 10.58
C LEU A 62 -13.71 -8.34 11.03
N ARG A 63 -12.85 -7.33 11.08
CA ARG A 63 -11.45 -7.46 11.53
C ARG A 63 -11.19 -6.47 12.64
N GLU A 64 -10.65 -6.95 13.74
CA GLU A 64 -10.37 -6.14 14.94
C GLU A 64 -11.55 -5.26 15.40
N GLY A 65 -12.79 -5.76 15.23
CA GLY A 65 -14.01 -5.03 15.61
C GLY A 65 -14.49 -3.98 14.61
N LEU A 66 -13.83 -3.82 13.46
CA LEU A 66 -14.22 -2.93 12.37
C LEU A 66 -14.78 -3.72 11.19
N TYR A 67 -15.86 -3.21 10.60
CA TYR A 67 -16.40 -3.76 9.37
C TYR A 67 -15.59 -3.31 8.16
N HIS A 68 -15.36 -4.24 7.25
CA HIS A 68 -14.68 -4.00 5.98
C HIS A 68 -15.48 -4.61 4.83
N LEU A 69 -15.25 -4.07 3.64
CA LEU A 69 -15.78 -4.58 2.38
C LEU A 69 -14.64 -5.14 1.55
N ALA A 70 -14.88 -6.28 0.91
CA ALA A 70 -13.97 -6.85 -0.07
C ALA A 70 -14.74 -7.26 -1.32
N VAL A 71 -14.03 -7.23 -2.45
CA VAL A 71 -14.57 -7.64 -3.74
C VAL A 71 -14.97 -9.10 -3.70
N TRP A 72 -16.11 -9.44 -4.30
CA TRP A 72 -16.49 -10.84 -4.44
C TRP A 72 -15.51 -11.57 -5.38
N PRO A 73 -15.09 -12.82 -5.07
CA PRO A 73 -14.18 -13.57 -5.94
C PRO A 73 -14.69 -13.63 -7.39
N GLY A 74 -13.84 -13.26 -8.34
CA GLY A 74 -14.16 -13.21 -9.78
C GLY A 74 -14.90 -11.94 -10.26
N ASP A 75 -15.47 -11.12 -9.37
CA ASP A 75 -16.25 -9.94 -9.76
C ASP A 75 -15.39 -8.68 -9.97
N ALA A 76 -14.08 -8.75 -9.73
CA ALA A 76 -13.22 -7.57 -9.69
C ALA A 76 -13.21 -6.71 -10.95
N LEU A 77 -13.33 -7.30 -12.14
CA LEU A 77 -13.40 -6.55 -13.40
C LEU A 77 -14.82 -6.09 -13.77
N SER A 78 -15.85 -6.62 -13.08
CA SER A 78 -17.27 -6.41 -13.38
C SER A 78 -17.86 -5.12 -12.79
N HIS A 79 -17.08 -4.42 -11.97
CA HIS A 79 -17.41 -3.11 -11.43
C HIS A 79 -17.21 -2.00 -12.49
N HIS A 80 -17.81 -0.82 -12.26
CA HIS A 80 -17.64 0.34 -13.12
C HIS A 80 -16.15 0.72 -13.24
N ARG A 81 -15.71 1.24 -14.39
CA ARG A 81 -14.27 1.53 -14.67
C ARG A 81 -13.61 2.42 -13.61
N ARG A 82 -14.40 3.32 -13.02
CA ARG A 82 -14.00 4.26 -11.97
C ARG A 82 -14.48 3.83 -10.57
N CYS A 83 -14.87 2.58 -10.34
CA CYS A 83 -15.27 2.08 -9.01
C CYS A 83 -14.05 1.75 -8.14
N THR A 84 -14.11 2.03 -6.83
CA THR A 84 -13.06 1.67 -5.86
C THR A 84 -12.81 0.16 -5.77
N PHE A 85 -13.84 -0.66 -5.98
CA PHE A 85 -13.75 -2.13 -5.90
C PHE A 85 -13.32 -2.79 -7.21
N ARG A 86 -13.01 -2.00 -8.26
CA ARG A 86 -12.56 -2.57 -9.53
C ARG A 86 -11.06 -2.80 -9.52
N THR A 87 -10.62 -4.05 -9.66
CA THR A 87 -9.19 -4.32 -9.90
C THR A 87 -8.80 -3.76 -11.27
N ARG A 88 -7.67 -3.06 -11.33
CA ARG A 88 -7.12 -2.56 -12.60
C ARG A 88 -6.37 -3.67 -13.34
N ALA A 89 -6.39 -3.61 -14.67
CA ALA A 89 -5.70 -4.61 -15.49
C ALA A 89 -4.21 -4.60 -15.18
N GLU A 90 -3.57 -5.77 -15.22
CA GLU A 90 -2.14 -5.95 -14.90
C GLU A 90 -1.21 -5.01 -15.69
N ALA A 91 -1.59 -4.60 -16.90
CA ALA A 91 -0.85 -3.66 -17.74
C ALA A 91 -0.83 -2.21 -17.21
N GLU A 92 -1.80 -1.83 -16.39
CA GLU A 92 -1.88 -0.50 -15.74
C GLU A 92 -1.11 -0.46 -14.41
N SER A 93 -0.86 -1.63 -13.83
CA SER A 93 -0.17 -1.84 -12.57
C SER A 93 1.29 -2.27 -12.80
N GLY A 94 2.17 -2.07 -11.81
CA GLY A 94 3.57 -2.53 -11.86
C GLY A 94 3.75 -4.06 -11.97
N ARG A 95 2.64 -4.81 -11.93
CA ARG A 95 2.54 -6.23 -11.62
C ARG A 95 3.17 -7.17 -12.65
N LYS A 96 3.31 -6.76 -13.92
CA LYS A 96 4.10 -7.54 -14.90
C LYS A 96 5.57 -7.70 -14.49
N GLY A 97 6.06 -6.80 -13.62
CA GLY A 97 7.40 -6.85 -13.06
C GLY A 97 7.56 -7.76 -11.84
N TYR A 98 6.52 -8.47 -11.38
CA TYR A 98 6.68 -9.45 -10.30
C TYR A 98 7.88 -10.33 -10.63
N ALA A 99 8.89 -10.30 -9.76
CA ALA A 99 10.03 -11.22 -9.87
C ALA A 99 9.42 -12.62 -10.03
N LYS A 100 9.63 -13.26 -11.19
CA LYS A 100 8.80 -14.35 -11.71
C LYS A 100 8.36 -15.32 -10.58
N GLY A 101 7.07 -15.26 -10.19
CA GLY A 101 6.46 -16.15 -9.20
C GLY A 101 6.57 -15.75 -7.72
N ALA A 102 7.07 -14.55 -7.39
CA ALA A 102 7.17 -14.08 -6.00
C ALA A 102 5.85 -13.63 -5.38
N ILE A 103 4.94 -13.09 -6.19
CA ILE A 103 3.59 -12.68 -5.78
C ILE A 103 2.62 -13.43 -6.70
N ILE A 104 1.78 -14.28 -6.11
CA ILE A 104 0.84 -15.13 -6.86
C ILE A 104 -0.56 -14.78 -6.43
N GLU A 105 -1.36 -14.26 -7.37
CA GLU A 105 -2.79 -14.09 -7.13
C GLU A 105 -3.55 -15.40 -7.35
N LYS A 106 -4.31 -15.81 -6.35
CA LYS A 106 -5.17 -17.00 -6.44
C LYS A 106 -6.51 -16.61 -7.05
N PRO A 107 -7.23 -17.57 -7.68
CA PRO A 107 -8.55 -17.33 -8.24
C PRO A 107 -9.59 -16.81 -7.22
N ASP A 108 -9.40 -17.09 -5.94
CA ASP A 108 -10.26 -16.63 -4.85
C ASP A 108 -9.98 -15.19 -4.40
N GLY A 109 -9.00 -14.51 -5.02
CA GLY A 109 -8.57 -13.14 -4.69
C GLY A 109 -7.54 -13.06 -3.56
N THR A 110 -7.21 -14.17 -2.90
CA THR A 110 -6.12 -14.22 -1.92
C THR A 110 -4.77 -14.27 -2.65
N VAL A 111 -3.69 -13.88 -1.96
CA VAL A 111 -2.37 -13.79 -2.59
C VAL A 111 -1.29 -14.39 -1.73
N ASP A 112 -0.43 -15.17 -2.37
CA ASP A 112 0.77 -15.70 -1.73
C ASP A 112 1.99 -14.87 -2.14
N ILE A 113 2.66 -14.29 -1.15
CA ILE A 113 3.88 -13.49 -1.31
C ILE A 113 5.07 -14.26 -0.75
N SER A 114 6.11 -14.42 -1.56
CA SER A 114 7.39 -15.02 -1.20
C SER A 114 8.37 -13.90 -0.87
N ALA A 115 8.49 -13.58 0.42
CA ALA A 115 9.45 -12.60 0.91
C ALA A 115 10.85 -13.20 1.02
N ASP A 116 11.88 -12.37 0.84
CA ASP A 116 13.28 -12.81 0.91
C ASP A 116 13.73 -13.27 2.29
N ILE A 117 13.12 -12.71 3.34
CA ILE A 117 13.42 -13.03 4.74
C ILE A 117 12.48 -14.12 5.28
N PRO A 118 13.02 -15.22 5.84
CA PRO A 118 12.20 -16.26 6.45
C PRO A 118 11.50 -15.75 7.72
N LEU A 119 10.24 -16.14 7.89
CA LEU A 119 9.43 -15.85 9.08
C LEU A 119 9.59 -16.88 10.21
N LYS A 120 10.27 -18.00 9.91
CA LYS A 120 10.57 -19.08 10.84
C LYS A 120 12.00 -19.55 10.61
N VAL A 121 12.84 -19.50 11.64
CA VAL A 121 14.25 -19.89 11.58
C VAL A 121 14.52 -20.97 12.60
N ARG A 122 15.12 -22.09 12.21
CA ARG A 122 15.45 -23.17 13.15
C ARG A 122 16.50 -22.68 14.14
N VAL A 123 16.27 -22.91 15.42
CA VAL A 123 17.24 -22.67 16.48
C VAL A 123 18.21 -23.85 16.42
N GLU A 124 19.43 -23.64 15.95
CA GLU A 124 20.44 -24.71 16.00
C GLU A 124 20.71 -25.09 17.46
N ALA A 125 20.45 -26.35 17.81
CA ALA A 125 21.02 -26.98 18.98
C ALA A 125 22.44 -27.44 18.60
N ARG A 126 23.49 -26.84 19.16
CA ARG A 126 24.81 -27.47 19.10
C ARG A 126 24.80 -28.67 20.06
N ASN A 127 24.93 -29.88 19.52
CA ASN A 127 25.88 -30.92 19.97
C ASN A 127 25.67 -32.23 19.17
N GLY A 128 26.69 -32.64 18.41
CA GLY A 128 26.81 -33.96 17.77
C GLY A 128 27.37 -33.91 16.33
N PRO A 129 28.25 -34.84 15.92
CA PRO A 129 28.78 -34.87 14.56
C PRO A 129 27.63 -35.19 13.59
N VAL A 130 27.39 -34.29 12.64
CA VAL A 130 26.37 -34.47 11.61
C VAL A 130 26.97 -35.34 10.52
N GLU A 131 26.51 -36.59 10.41
CA GLU A 131 26.67 -37.35 9.16
C GLU A 131 25.92 -36.61 8.05
N ARG A 132 26.65 -36.25 6.99
CA ARG A 132 26.05 -35.78 5.74
C ARG A 132 25.33 -36.95 5.09
N SER A 133 23.99 -36.96 5.15
CA SER A 133 23.19 -37.66 4.16
C SER A 133 23.22 -36.84 2.86
N GLU A 134 24.07 -37.23 1.92
CA GLU A 134 24.02 -36.78 0.53
C GLU A 134 22.86 -37.47 -0.18
N ASP A 135 21.66 -36.89 -0.09
CA ASP A 135 20.58 -37.21 -1.01
C ASP A 135 19.88 -35.91 -1.46
N PRO A 136 19.98 -35.53 -2.75
CA PRO A 136 19.31 -34.34 -3.27
C PRO A 136 17.82 -34.62 -3.44
N LYS A 137 17.01 -34.27 -2.44
CA LYS A 137 15.55 -34.28 -2.59
C LYS A 137 15.08 -33.07 -3.39
N GLY A 138 14.89 -33.30 -4.69
CA GLY A 138 13.75 -32.79 -5.47
C GLY A 138 13.90 -31.39 -6.06
N GLY A 139 14.03 -31.34 -7.39
CA GLY A 139 13.99 -30.13 -8.20
C GLY A 139 12.63 -29.42 -8.18
N GLY A 140 12.43 -28.53 -7.21
CA GLY A 140 11.43 -27.46 -7.28
C GLY A 140 12.10 -26.18 -7.76
N GLN A 141 11.54 -25.51 -8.78
CA GLN A 141 11.96 -24.16 -9.15
C GLN A 141 11.87 -23.25 -7.91
N THR A 142 12.99 -22.73 -7.44
CA THR A 142 13.04 -21.75 -6.35
C THR A 142 12.31 -20.49 -6.81
N ARG A 143 11.18 -20.17 -6.17
CA ARG A 143 10.42 -18.94 -6.46
C ARG A 143 11.33 -17.73 -6.26
N ALA A 144 11.22 -16.75 -7.15
CA ALA A 144 11.84 -15.46 -6.91
C ALA A 144 11.29 -14.86 -5.61
N LYS A 145 12.11 -14.06 -4.93
CA LYS A 145 11.79 -13.47 -3.63
C LYS A 145 11.70 -11.96 -3.75
N VAL A 146 10.79 -11.35 -3.00
CA VAL A 146 10.59 -9.90 -2.94
C VAL A 146 11.23 -9.36 -1.66
N GLY A 147 11.99 -8.27 -1.79
CA GLY A 147 12.54 -7.54 -0.65
C GLY A 147 11.47 -6.79 0.13
N MET A 148 11.82 -6.30 1.33
CA MET A 148 10.84 -5.66 2.23
C MET A 148 10.16 -4.42 1.64
N LEU A 149 10.87 -3.60 0.85
CA LEU A 149 10.25 -2.48 0.15
C LEU A 149 9.24 -2.95 -0.91
N GLY A 150 9.56 -3.97 -1.69
CA GLY A 150 8.63 -4.53 -2.68
C GLY A 150 7.40 -5.19 -2.02
N LEU A 151 7.57 -5.79 -0.84
CA LEU A 151 6.44 -6.28 -0.03
C LEU A 151 5.56 -5.12 0.42
N LEU A 152 6.15 -4.03 0.94
CA LEU A 152 5.41 -2.85 1.33
C LEU A 152 4.65 -2.23 0.15
N HIS A 153 5.28 -2.08 -1.01
CA HIS A 153 4.61 -1.62 -2.23
C HIS A 153 3.44 -2.53 -2.61
N SER A 154 3.61 -3.85 -2.52
CA SER A 154 2.55 -4.81 -2.85
C SER A 154 1.36 -4.65 -1.93
N LEU A 155 1.60 -4.57 -0.61
CA LEU A 155 0.55 -4.33 0.37
C LEU A 155 -0.15 -2.98 0.13
N TRP A 156 0.61 -1.92 -0.18
CA TRP A 156 0.08 -0.58 -0.46
C TRP A 156 -0.82 -0.55 -1.69
N GLU A 157 -0.38 -1.15 -2.80
CA GLU A 157 -1.15 -1.21 -4.04
C GLU A 157 -2.42 -2.05 -3.88
N ARG A 158 -2.32 -3.20 -3.20
CA ARG A 158 -3.46 -4.08 -2.94
C ARG A 158 -4.51 -3.43 -2.04
N ALA A 159 -4.06 -2.60 -1.09
CA ALA A 159 -4.92 -1.81 -0.23
C ALA A 159 -5.48 -0.55 -0.95
N GLY A 160 -5.12 -0.31 -2.22
CA GLY A 160 -5.53 0.88 -2.98
C GLY A 160 -4.95 2.19 -2.44
N LEU A 161 -3.91 2.12 -1.60
CA LEU A 161 -3.30 3.28 -0.95
C LEU A 161 -2.39 4.07 -1.90
N ASN A 162 -2.08 3.52 -3.08
CA ASN A 162 -1.45 4.24 -4.18
C ASN A 162 -2.45 4.96 -5.10
N GLU A 163 -3.75 4.89 -4.82
CA GLU A 163 -4.78 5.63 -5.54
C GLU A 163 -5.29 6.83 -4.72
N TRP A 164 -5.77 7.85 -5.42
CA TRP A 164 -6.47 8.99 -4.83
C TRP A 164 -7.74 9.32 -5.58
N ARG A 165 -8.77 9.75 -4.84
CA ARG A 165 -10.05 10.19 -5.38
C ARG A 165 -10.48 11.49 -4.70
N PRO A 166 -11.16 12.39 -5.42
CA PRO A 166 -11.73 13.58 -4.81
C PRO A 166 -12.67 13.21 -3.65
N ARG A 167 -12.70 14.04 -2.61
CA ARG A 167 -13.44 13.86 -1.34
C ARG A 167 -12.89 12.79 -0.40
N TRP A 168 -11.86 12.04 -0.79
CA TRP A 168 -11.19 11.15 0.16
C TRP A 168 -10.53 11.95 1.27
N THR A 169 -10.71 11.50 2.51
CA THR A 169 -9.85 11.90 3.64
C THR A 169 -9.03 10.69 4.07
N ARG A 170 -7.70 10.79 4.02
CA ARG A 170 -6.82 9.68 4.40
C ARG A 170 -5.81 10.12 5.44
N ASP A 171 -5.91 9.47 6.59
CA ASP A 171 -4.94 9.51 7.68
C ASP A 171 -4.32 8.11 7.88
N TRP A 172 -3.41 8.00 8.84
CA TRP A 172 -2.80 6.72 9.20
C TRP A 172 -3.83 5.65 9.59
N TRP A 173 -4.90 6.04 10.27
CA TRP A 173 -5.95 5.12 10.70
C TRP A 173 -6.67 4.49 9.50
N ARG A 174 -6.99 5.27 8.46
CA ARG A 174 -7.53 4.76 7.19
C ARG A 174 -6.52 3.86 6.48
N CYS A 175 -5.25 4.25 6.40
CA CYS A 175 -4.20 3.41 5.80
C CYS A 175 -4.12 2.03 6.46
N ARG A 176 -4.02 2.01 7.79
CA ARG A 176 -4.01 0.77 8.57
C ARG A 176 -5.24 -0.08 8.30
N ARG A 177 -6.43 0.53 8.30
CA ARG A 177 -7.69 -0.19 8.08
C ARG A 177 -7.67 -0.94 6.75
N GLU A 178 -7.18 -0.32 5.69
CA GLU A 178 -7.08 -0.99 4.39
C GLU A 178 -6.00 -2.09 4.38
N LEU A 179 -4.86 -1.86 5.06
CA LEU A 179 -3.78 -2.85 5.17
C LEU A 179 -4.20 -4.12 5.92
N ILE A 180 -4.93 -3.99 7.04
CA ILE A 180 -5.39 -5.16 7.80
C ILE A 180 -6.55 -5.89 7.13
N ASN A 181 -7.22 -5.27 6.14
CA ASN A 181 -8.30 -5.91 5.37
C ASN A 181 -7.78 -6.93 4.34
N LEU A 182 -6.49 -6.89 4.05
CA LEU A 182 -5.85 -7.74 3.06
C LEU A 182 -5.89 -9.21 3.48
N ASP A 183 -6.28 -10.08 2.55
CA ASP A 183 -6.05 -11.51 2.67
C ASP A 183 -4.79 -11.91 1.91
N GLY A 184 -4.21 -13.00 2.37
CA GLY A 184 -3.09 -13.64 1.73
C GLY A 184 -2.15 -14.26 2.71
N ASN A 185 -1.08 -14.83 2.19
CA ASN A 185 0.00 -15.40 2.95
C ASN A 185 1.32 -14.72 2.59
N VAL A 186 2.19 -14.55 3.58
CA VAL A 186 3.60 -14.23 3.37
C VAL A 186 4.42 -15.43 3.82
N ASN A 187 5.24 -15.98 2.93
CA ASN A 187 6.02 -17.20 3.18
C ASN A 187 5.19 -18.39 3.69
N GLY A 188 3.94 -18.50 3.22
CA GLY A 188 3.01 -19.57 3.58
C GLY A 188 2.26 -19.36 4.89
N GLU A 189 2.47 -18.25 5.59
CA GLU A 189 1.75 -17.89 6.81
C GLU A 189 0.76 -16.75 6.56
N SER A 190 -0.40 -16.80 7.21
CA SER A 190 -1.45 -15.78 7.07
C SER A 190 -0.91 -14.38 7.40
N VAL A 191 -1.16 -13.41 6.52
CA VAL A 191 -0.82 -12.00 6.75
C VAL A 191 -1.38 -11.50 8.08
N GLU A 192 -2.59 -11.94 8.45
CA GLU A 192 -3.24 -11.56 9.71
C GLU A 192 -2.46 -12.00 10.95
N ASP A 193 -1.77 -13.15 10.87
CA ASP A 193 -1.05 -13.73 12.00
C ASP A 193 0.38 -13.18 12.11
N VAL A 194 1.00 -12.91 10.97
CA VAL A 194 2.42 -12.52 10.92
C VAL A 194 2.65 -11.02 10.81
N MET A 195 1.63 -10.22 10.51
CA MET A 195 1.76 -8.77 10.35
C MET A 195 1.09 -8.00 11.49
N TYR A 196 1.84 -7.09 12.10
CA TYR A 196 1.33 -6.07 13.02
C TYR A 196 1.44 -4.69 12.37
N CYS A 197 0.31 -4.15 11.91
CA CYS A 197 0.22 -2.76 11.50
C CYS A 197 -0.13 -1.89 12.72
N VAL A 198 0.72 -0.93 13.06
CA VAL A 198 0.59 -0.12 14.28
C VAL A 198 -0.72 0.67 14.27
N PRO A 199 -1.63 0.49 15.24
CA PRO A 199 -2.85 1.29 15.36
C PRO A 199 -2.56 2.74 15.74
N ALA A 200 -3.37 3.66 15.22
CA ALA A 200 -3.42 5.02 15.76
C ALA A 200 -3.93 4.95 17.20
N TRP A 201 -3.27 5.64 18.13
CA TRP A 201 -3.67 5.61 19.54
C TRP A 201 -4.98 6.38 19.73
N ARG A 202 -5.99 5.69 20.28
CA ARG A 202 -7.24 6.27 20.76
C ARG A 202 -7.54 5.65 22.11
N GLU A 203 -7.81 6.48 23.12
CA GLU A 203 -8.06 5.99 24.49
C GLU A 203 -9.22 4.97 24.53
N SER A 204 -10.28 5.23 23.76
CA SER A 204 -11.43 4.33 23.64
C SER A 204 -11.08 2.95 23.04
N GLU A 205 -9.96 2.82 22.34
CA GLU A 205 -9.50 1.59 21.68
C GLU A 205 -8.33 0.92 22.42
N ARG A 206 -7.88 1.48 23.56
CA ARG A 206 -6.70 1.03 24.32
C ARG A 206 -6.66 -0.49 24.53
N VAL A 207 -7.75 -1.07 25.03
CA VAL A 207 -7.84 -2.51 25.31
C VAL A 207 -7.67 -3.36 24.04
N GLY A 208 -8.20 -2.88 22.91
CA GLY A 208 -8.06 -3.56 21.62
C GLY A 208 -6.61 -3.49 21.10
N ILE A 209 -5.99 -2.32 21.21
CA ILE A 209 -4.59 -2.09 20.83
C ILE A 209 -3.64 -2.97 21.66
N GLU A 210 -3.79 -2.98 22.98
CA GLU A 210 -2.98 -3.80 23.89
C GLU A 210 -3.15 -5.29 23.60
N ARG A 211 -4.38 -5.75 23.34
CA ARG A 211 -4.68 -7.14 23.00
C ARG A 211 -4.07 -7.56 21.66
N GLY A 212 -4.21 -6.71 20.63
CA GLY A 212 -3.65 -6.98 19.30
C GLY A 212 -2.13 -7.10 19.36
N TRP A 213 -1.48 -6.20 20.10
CA TRP A 213 -0.04 -6.27 20.34
C TRP A 213 0.38 -7.52 21.13
N ALA A 214 -0.32 -7.84 22.22
CA ALA A 214 -0.04 -9.03 23.03
C ALA A 214 -0.14 -10.32 22.19
N ARG A 215 -1.17 -10.44 21.34
CA ARG A 215 -1.34 -11.58 20.43
C ARG A 215 -0.17 -11.71 19.45
N PHE A 216 0.21 -10.61 18.80
CA PHE A 216 1.34 -10.60 17.87
C PHE A 216 2.65 -10.98 18.56
N ARG A 217 2.93 -10.39 19.73
CA ARG A 217 4.14 -10.64 20.49
C ARG A 217 4.23 -12.07 21.01
N ALA A 218 3.13 -12.64 21.50
CA ALA A 218 3.08 -14.02 21.98
C ALA A 218 3.51 -15.04 20.90
N ARG A 219 3.19 -14.77 19.62
CA ARG A 219 3.65 -15.59 18.50
C ARG A 219 5.18 -15.55 18.35
N LEU A 220 5.81 -14.39 18.54
CA LEU A 220 7.27 -14.24 18.44
C LEU A 220 8.02 -14.91 19.60
N GLU A 221 7.38 -14.97 20.77
CA GLU A 221 7.91 -15.56 22.00
C GLU A 221 7.59 -17.06 22.12
N ALA A 222 6.92 -17.65 21.13
CA ALA A 222 6.53 -19.06 21.16
C ALA A 222 7.76 -19.96 21.35
N PRO A 223 7.76 -20.84 22.38
CA PRO A 223 8.86 -21.74 22.63
C PRO A 223 8.94 -22.85 21.57
N GLY A 224 10.14 -23.38 21.36
CA GLY A 224 10.37 -24.55 20.51
C GLY A 224 11.67 -24.48 19.72
N ASP A 225 11.82 -25.40 18.77
CA ASP A 225 13.00 -25.54 17.91
C ASP A 225 13.14 -24.42 16.87
N PHE A 226 12.23 -23.45 16.87
CA PHE A 226 12.19 -22.38 15.90
C PHE A 226 12.05 -21.02 16.57
N ARG A 227 12.79 -20.04 16.03
CA ARG A 227 12.58 -18.63 16.30
C ARG A 227 11.59 -18.09 15.28
N PHE A 228 10.50 -17.52 15.78
CA PHE A 228 9.49 -16.88 14.96
C PHE A 228 9.84 -15.40 14.75
N ARG A 229 9.58 -14.94 13.53
CA ARG A 229 9.68 -13.54 13.12
C ARG A 229 8.30 -13.05 12.69
N GLY A 230 8.07 -11.76 12.82
CA GLY A 230 6.87 -11.08 12.38
C GLY A 230 7.21 -9.84 11.59
N ILE A 231 6.22 -9.29 10.90
CA ILE A 231 6.34 -8.07 10.11
C ILE A 231 5.64 -6.95 10.88
N VAL A 232 6.32 -5.84 11.09
CA VAL A 232 5.74 -4.63 11.69
C VAL A 232 5.70 -3.54 10.64
N ILE A 233 4.53 -2.91 10.48
CA ILE A 233 4.36 -1.73 9.62
C ILE A 233 3.87 -0.56 10.47
N GLY A 234 4.55 0.58 10.37
CA GLY A 234 4.13 1.79 11.07
C GLY A 234 4.82 3.04 10.57
N GLU A 235 4.30 4.19 10.96
CA GLU A 235 4.91 5.48 10.65
C GLU A 235 6.08 5.75 11.59
N LEU A 236 7.21 6.21 11.04
CA LEU A 236 8.41 6.51 11.81
C LEU A 236 8.18 7.69 12.76
N LYS A 237 8.59 7.54 14.03
CA LYS A 237 8.64 8.63 15.00
C LYS A 237 10.05 9.15 15.21
N SER A 238 11.02 8.26 15.42
CA SER A 238 12.43 8.60 15.51
C SER A 238 13.33 7.38 15.31
N MET A 239 14.56 7.61 14.88
CA MET A 239 15.65 6.63 14.87
C MET A 239 16.84 7.22 15.61
N GLU A 240 17.12 6.69 16.80
CA GLU A 240 18.18 7.21 17.68
C GLU A 240 19.36 6.22 17.70
N LEU A 241 20.54 6.66 17.26
CA LEU A 241 21.74 5.83 17.32
C LEU A 241 22.17 5.61 18.78
N SER A 242 22.38 4.35 19.14
CA SER A 242 23.05 3.95 20.38
C SER A 242 24.49 3.51 20.07
N LYS A 243 25.03 2.47 20.72
CA LYS A 243 26.42 2.03 20.51
C LYS A 243 26.63 1.29 19.18
N TYR A 244 25.81 0.28 18.90
CA TYR A 244 25.89 -0.57 17.70
C TYR A 244 24.53 -0.80 17.01
N SER A 245 23.47 -0.21 17.55
CA SER A 245 22.12 -0.34 17.07
C SER A 245 21.41 1.00 17.11
N PHE A 246 20.38 1.14 16.28
CA PHE A 246 19.40 2.20 16.37
C PHE A 246 18.22 1.74 17.22
N LYS A 247 17.74 2.66 18.07
CA LYS A 247 16.44 2.58 18.71
C LYS A 247 15.42 3.21 17.76
N VAL A 248 14.64 2.37 17.09
CA VAL A 248 13.58 2.78 16.16
C VAL A 248 12.25 2.86 16.91
N LYS A 249 11.63 4.04 16.90
CA LYS A 249 10.30 4.29 17.48
C LYS A 249 9.31 4.54 16.35
N LEU A 250 8.12 3.95 16.47
CA LEU A 250 7.00 4.20 15.56
C LEU A 250 5.97 5.11 16.24
N LYS A 251 5.29 5.96 15.48
CA LYS A 251 4.20 6.80 16.00
C LYS A 251 3.12 5.89 16.59
N HIS A 252 2.52 6.31 17.71
CA HIS A 252 1.48 5.58 18.44
C HIS A 252 1.88 4.20 19.00
N HIS A 253 3.13 3.76 18.86
CA HIS A 253 3.58 2.50 19.43
C HIS A 253 4.46 2.73 20.68
N MET A 254 4.16 2.02 21.77
CA MET A 254 4.88 2.17 23.03
C MET A 254 6.25 1.48 23.04
N HIS A 255 6.39 0.36 22.33
CA HIS A 255 7.59 -0.47 22.40
C HIS A 255 8.59 -0.12 21.29
N PRO A 256 9.84 0.26 21.62
CA PRO A 256 10.85 0.51 20.60
C PRO A 256 11.40 -0.80 20.02
N PHE A 257 11.87 -0.74 18.78
CA PHE A 257 12.62 -1.81 18.14
C PHE A 257 14.11 -1.45 18.12
N PHE A 258 14.98 -2.44 18.34
CA PHE A 258 16.42 -2.28 18.28
C PHE A 258 16.95 -2.92 17.00
N VAL A 259 17.56 -2.12 16.13
CA VAL A 259 17.95 -2.52 14.77
C VAL A 259 19.44 -2.30 14.59
N ASP A 260 20.17 -3.29 14.08
CA ASP A 260 21.61 -3.18 13.89
C ASP A 260 21.97 -2.03 12.93
N LYS A 261 23.05 -1.30 13.22
CA LYS A 261 23.46 -0.11 12.45
C LYS A 261 23.53 -0.38 10.95
N ALA A 262 24.12 -1.50 10.55
CA ALA A 262 24.27 -1.89 9.15
C ALA A 262 22.93 -2.15 8.42
N VAL A 263 21.89 -2.56 9.14
CA VAL A 263 20.55 -2.75 8.58
C VAL A 263 19.91 -1.40 8.28
N VAL A 264 19.98 -0.46 9.23
CA VAL A 264 19.46 0.91 9.05
C VAL A 264 20.20 1.64 7.93
N GLU A 265 21.53 1.61 7.94
CA GLU A 265 22.33 2.26 6.88
C GLU A 265 22.04 1.67 5.49
N ARG A 266 21.74 0.36 5.40
CA ARG A 266 21.33 -0.26 4.13
C ARG A 266 19.95 0.25 3.69
N ALA A 267 18.99 0.31 4.60
CA ALA A 267 17.66 0.83 4.34
C ALA A 267 17.70 2.29 3.87
N GLU A 268 18.48 3.13 4.55
CA GLU A 268 18.65 4.54 4.18
C GLU A 268 19.30 4.70 2.80
N ARG A 269 20.32 3.90 2.47
CA ARG A 269 20.92 3.88 1.12
C ARG A 269 19.94 3.43 0.04
N SER A 270 19.05 2.49 0.35
CA SER A 270 18.04 2.01 -0.60
C SER A 270 16.86 2.96 -0.79
N ALA A 271 16.63 3.88 0.16
CA ALA A 271 15.56 4.87 0.10
C ALA A 271 16.07 6.28 0.49
N PRO A 272 16.98 6.89 -0.30
CA PRO A 272 17.55 8.20 0.03
C PRO A 272 16.52 9.31 0.30
N PRO A 273 15.39 9.42 -0.44
CA PRO A 273 14.36 10.42 -0.15
C PRO A 273 13.72 10.24 1.23
N ALA A 274 13.46 8.99 1.64
CA ALA A 274 12.89 8.70 2.95
C ALA A 274 13.90 8.96 4.06
N ALA A 275 15.16 8.58 3.85
CA ALA A 275 16.26 8.86 4.78
C ALA A 275 16.46 10.37 5.00
N ALA A 276 16.39 11.17 3.93
CA ALA A 276 16.52 12.63 4.02
C ALA A 276 15.37 13.29 4.81
N GLN A 277 14.20 12.64 4.89
CA GLN A 277 13.02 13.16 5.59
C GLN A 277 12.79 12.53 6.97
N ARG A 278 13.64 11.61 7.43
CA ARG A 278 13.40 10.83 8.65
C ARG A 278 13.28 11.66 9.93
N ASP A 279 13.92 12.83 9.96
CA ASP A 279 13.93 13.76 11.09
C ASP A 279 12.93 14.92 10.91
N ASN A 280 12.19 14.95 9.79
CA ASN A 280 11.14 15.93 9.55
C ASN A 280 9.82 15.45 10.20
N PRO A 281 9.32 16.10 11.26
CA PRO A 281 8.12 15.64 11.96
C PRO A 281 6.84 15.70 11.12
N SER A 282 6.84 16.54 10.08
CA SER A 282 5.73 16.71 9.14
C SER A 282 5.79 15.74 7.96
N ALA A 283 6.89 15.00 7.79
CA ALA A 283 7.00 13.98 6.76
C ALA A 283 6.41 12.65 7.25
N HIS A 284 5.77 11.92 6.33
CA HIS A 284 5.28 10.58 6.59
C HIS A 284 6.24 9.56 5.99
N VAL A 285 7.14 9.05 6.83
CA VAL A 285 8.03 7.94 6.47
C VAL A 285 7.43 6.66 7.03
N ILE A 286 7.05 5.75 6.14
CA ILE A 286 6.51 4.44 6.51
C ILE A 286 7.66 3.44 6.63
N VAL A 287 7.65 2.70 7.72
CA VAL A 287 8.62 1.66 8.03
C VAL A 287 7.93 0.31 7.91
N ILE A 288 8.57 -0.61 7.19
CA ILE A 288 8.31 -2.05 7.28
C ILE A 288 9.54 -2.72 7.89
N MET A 289 9.35 -3.54 8.91
CA MET A 289 10.43 -4.26 9.60
C MET A 289 10.07 -5.73 9.77
N VAL A 290 11.06 -6.60 9.59
CA VAL A 290 10.99 -7.97 10.13
C VAL A 290 11.56 -7.95 11.54
N VAL A 291 10.79 -8.41 12.50
CA VAL A 291 11.13 -8.37 13.92
C VAL A 291 11.14 -9.75 14.55
N GLU A 292 11.97 -9.94 15.57
CA GLU A 292 11.99 -11.11 16.44
C GLU A 292 12.16 -10.66 17.90
N VAL A 293 11.81 -11.53 18.84
CA VAL A 293 12.08 -11.31 20.26
C VAL A 293 13.36 -12.05 20.64
N SER A 294 14.32 -11.34 21.23
CA SER A 294 15.55 -11.95 21.75
C SER A 294 15.27 -12.77 23.02
N ARG A 295 16.24 -13.58 23.46
CA ARG A 295 16.16 -14.30 24.76
C ARG A 295 15.98 -13.37 25.96
N SER A 296 16.42 -12.12 25.87
CA SER A 296 16.24 -11.10 26.91
C SER A 296 14.89 -10.37 26.84
N GLY A 297 13.99 -10.78 25.94
CA GLY A 297 12.70 -10.12 25.72
C GLY A 297 12.78 -8.83 24.88
N THR A 298 13.93 -8.56 24.25
CA THR A 298 14.13 -7.35 23.44
C THR A 298 13.58 -7.53 22.04
N LEU A 299 12.81 -6.56 21.55
CA LEU A 299 12.33 -6.51 20.17
C LEU A 299 13.47 -6.10 19.23
N ARG A 300 13.96 -7.05 18.43
CA ARG A 300 15.04 -6.83 17.47
C ARG A 300 14.46 -6.72 16.06
N GLY A 301 14.85 -5.67 15.33
CA GLY A 301 14.63 -5.60 13.88
C GLY A 301 15.74 -6.34 13.14
N VAL A 302 15.37 -7.37 12.40
CA VAL A 302 16.26 -8.20 11.57
C VAL A 302 16.49 -7.56 10.21
N ASP A 303 15.45 -6.93 9.68
CA ASP A 303 15.53 -6.15 8.45
C ASP A 303 14.54 -4.98 8.48
N LEU A 304 14.80 -3.98 7.65
CA LEU A 304 14.06 -2.71 7.64
C LEU A 304 14.04 -2.13 6.23
N SER A 305 12.91 -1.57 5.82
CA SER A 305 12.80 -0.71 4.64
C SER A 305 11.96 0.51 4.94
N LEU A 306 12.24 1.60 4.21
CA LEU A 306 11.60 2.90 4.35
C LEU A 306 10.86 3.27 3.06
N MET A 307 9.69 3.88 3.18
CA MET A 307 8.95 4.44 2.06
C MET A 307 8.49 5.86 2.42
N LEU A 308 8.89 6.83 1.60
CA LEU A 308 8.40 8.21 1.72
C LEU A 308 6.96 8.28 1.17
N THR A 309 6.11 9.06 1.85
CA THR A 309 4.75 9.31 1.38
C THR A 309 4.39 10.79 1.49
N SER A 310 3.42 11.23 0.68
CA SER A 310 2.80 12.55 0.75
C SER A 310 1.94 12.72 2.01
N ARG A 311 1.42 13.94 2.26
CA ARG A 311 0.52 14.20 3.41
C ARG A 311 -0.77 13.36 3.39
N HIS A 312 -1.08 12.73 2.25
CA HIS A 312 -2.20 11.83 2.05
C HIS A 312 -1.77 10.36 1.87
N TYR A 313 -0.58 10.00 2.35
CA TYR A 313 -0.03 8.64 2.34
C TYR A 313 0.10 8.02 0.94
N ILE A 314 0.22 8.85 -0.10
CA ILE A 314 0.58 8.42 -1.46
C ILE A 314 2.09 8.21 -1.50
N PRO A 315 2.60 7.02 -1.90
CA PRO A 315 4.04 6.78 -2.01
C PRO A 315 4.73 7.76 -2.96
N ALA A 316 5.97 8.13 -2.65
CA ALA A 316 6.76 9.03 -3.48
C ALA A 316 8.22 8.56 -3.53
N ASP A 317 8.79 8.48 -4.72
CA ASP A 317 10.20 8.10 -4.93
C ASP A 317 11.13 9.33 -4.85
N SER A 318 10.57 10.52 -4.62
CA SER A 318 11.31 11.77 -4.42
C SER A 318 10.50 12.81 -3.64
N SER A 319 11.16 13.82 -3.08
CA SER A 319 10.47 14.96 -2.46
C SER A 319 9.66 15.80 -3.46
N TYR A 320 10.02 15.76 -4.75
CA TYR A 320 9.26 16.42 -5.81
C TYR A 320 8.00 15.64 -6.17
N GLU A 321 8.06 14.30 -6.24
CA GLU A 321 6.85 13.49 -6.39
C GLU A 321 5.88 13.68 -5.22
N MET A 322 6.40 13.81 -4.00
CA MET A 322 5.59 14.13 -2.82
C MET A 322 4.82 15.45 -3.01
N GLN A 323 5.49 16.50 -3.49
CA GLN A 323 4.87 17.80 -3.79
C GLN A 323 3.84 17.70 -4.92
N MET A 324 4.14 16.95 -5.99
CA MET A 324 3.20 16.73 -7.09
C MET A 324 1.97 15.96 -6.62
N ALA A 325 2.12 14.92 -5.80
CA ALA A 325 1.00 14.18 -5.24
C ALA A 325 0.09 15.11 -4.42
N ASP A 326 0.65 15.92 -3.53
CA ASP A 326 -0.13 16.88 -2.73
C ASP A 326 -0.82 17.93 -3.63
N ALA A 327 -0.13 18.44 -4.65
CA ALA A 327 -0.70 19.38 -5.60
C ALA A 327 -1.84 18.77 -6.45
N LEU A 328 -1.75 17.49 -6.84
CA LEU A 328 -2.83 16.77 -7.52
C LEU A 328 -4.04 16.58 -6.61
N VAL A 329 -3.82 16.30 -5.33
CA VAL A 329 -4.91 16.24 -4.33
C VAL A 329 -5.58 17.60 -4.17
N ASP A 330 -4.80 18.67 -3.98
CA ASP A 330 -5.29 20.04 -3.86
C ASP A 330 -6.04 20.51 -5.11
N ALA A 331 -5.61 20.06 -6.28
CA ALA A 331 -6.29 20.32 -7.55
C ALA A 331 -7.58 19.50 -7.74
N GLY A 332 -7.94 18.62 -6.80
CA GLY A 332 -9.14 17.79 -6.87
C GLY A 332 -9.07 16.71 -7.95
N ARG A 333 -7.87 16.20 -8.27
CA ARG A 333 -7.69 15.17 -9.31
C ARG A 333 -7.96 13.77 -8.77
N MET A 334 -8.36 12.87 -9.65
CA MET A 334 -8.33 11.42 -9.40
C MET A 334 -7.12 10.83 -10.09
N PHE A 335 -6.28 10.09 -9.37
CA PHE A 335 -5.04 9.56 -9.92
C PHE A 335 -4.58 8.27 -9.22
N THR A 336 -3.63 7.57 -9.85
CA THR A 336 -2.84 6.48 -9.24
C THR A 336 -1.36 6.80 -9.38
N LYS A 337 -0.58 6.51 -8.34
CA LYS A 337 0.88 6.40 -8.37
C LYS A 337 1.27 4.95 -8.66
N PRO A 338 1.76 4.62 -9.87
CA PRO A 338 2.29 3.29 -10.13
C PRO A 338 3.47 3.00 -9.21
N LEU A 339 3.49 1.80 -8.60
CA LEU A 339 4.60 1.36 -7.76
C LEU A 339 5.48 0.39 -8.54
N ARG A 340 6.78 0.48 -8.28
CA ARG A 340 7.79 -0.37 -8.92
C ARG A 340 8.04 -1.61 -8.06
N TYR A 341 8.12 -2.75 -8.72
CA TYR A 341 8.46 -4.05 -8.14
C TYR A 341 9.72 -4.55 -8.84
N ASP A 342 10.90 -4.23 -8.31
CA ASP A 342 12.25 -4.73 -8.67
C ASP A 342 12.57 -5.00 -10.17
N GLY A 343 11.85 -4.36 -11.10
CA GLY A 343 11.85 -4.67 -12.52
C GLY A 343 12.04 -3.42 -13.39
N ALA A 344 12.58 -3.62 -14.59
CA ALA A 344 12.98 -2.56 -15.53
C ALA A 344 11.81 -1.87 -16.26
N ALA A 345 10.56 -2.08 -15.84
CA ALA A 345 9.41 -1.48 -16.50
C ALA A 345 9.34 0.03 -16.19
N GLU A 346 9.31 0.84 -17.26
CA GLU A 346 9.26 2.29 -17.15
C GLU A 346 7.80 2.75 -16.94
N PHE A 347 7.49 3.27 -15.74
CA PHE A 347 6.17 3.80 -15.40
C PHE A 347 6.18 5.32 -15.33
N PRO A 348 5.04 5.99 -15.59
CA PRO A 348 4.88 7.38 -15.22
C PRO A 348 4.85 7.54 -13.71
N ASP A 349 5.13 8.76 -13.22
CA ASP A 349 5.05 9.05 -11.79
C ASP A 349 3.60 9.05 -11.33
N PHE A 350 2.67 9.59 -12.12
CA PHE A 350 1.25 9.50 -11.83
C PHE A 350 0.43 9.23 -13.10
N ARG A 351 -0.71 8.57 -12.93
CA ARG A 351 -1.73 8.37 -13.96
C ARG A 351 -3.01 9.06 -13.55
N ILE A 352 -3.47 9.99 -14.38
CA ILE A 352 -4.74 10.69 -14.21
C ILE A 352 -5.91 9.77 -14.59
N GLN A 353 -7.04 9.88 -13.89
CA GLN A 353 -8.16 8.95 -14.02
C GLN A 353 -9.53 9.60 -14.17
N ASP A 354 -9.54 10.92 -14.14
CA ASP A 354 -10.75 11.71 -14.12
C ASP A 354 -11.04 12.46 -15.42
N GLN A 355 -10.42 12.02 -16.51
CA GLN A 355 -10.64 12.50 -17.87
C GLN A 355 -10.69 11.32 -18.84
N GLU A 356 -11.16 11.59 -20.06
CA GLU A 356 -11.08 10.63 -21.16
C GLU A 356 -9.66 10.61 -21.75
N GLY A 357 -9.28 9.48 -22.35
CA GLY A 357 -7.94 9.24 -22.86
C GLY A 357 -6.90 8.92 -21.78
N GLU A 358 -5.72 8.47 -22.19
CA GLU A 358 -4.60 8.22 -21.28
C GLU A 358 -3.89 9.55 -20.98
N CYS A 359 -3.82 9.92 -19.70
CA CYS A 359 -3.05 11.08 -19.25
C CYS A 359 -2.14 10.71 -18.08
N VAL A 360 -0.88 11.10 -18.18
CA VAL A 360 0.17 10.80 -17.21
C VAL A 360 0.88 12.08 -16.75
N VAL A 361 1.51 12.00 -15.59
CA VAL A 361 2.33 13.06 -15.02
C VAL A 361 3.77 12.56 -14.89
N GLU A 362 4.72 13.41 -15.26
CA GLU A 362 6.16 13.18 -15.11
C GLU A 362 6.80 14.32 -14.35
N VAL A 363 7.60 13.98 -13.34
CA VAL A 363 8.31 14.91 -12.46
C VAL A 363 9.80 14.83 -12.74
N TRP A 364 10.36 15.92 -13.26
CA TRP A 364 11.75 15.96 -13.72
C TRP A 364 12.66 16.69 -12.73
N GLY A 365 13.31 15.92 -11.84
CA GLY A 365 14.13 16.46 -10.74
C GLY A 365 15.66 16.50 -10.95
N MET A 366 16.21 15.73 -11.89
CA MET A 366 17.67 15.56 -12.08
C MET A 366 18.18 16.23 -13.37
N MET A 367 17.74 17.46 -13.64
CA MET A 367 18.08 18.18 -14.86
C MET A 367 19.58 18.55 -14.91
N GLY A 368 20.20 18.47 -16.10
CA GLY A 368 21.62 18.78 -16.30
C GLY A 368 22.55 17.56 -16.42
N ASN A 369 22.03 16.34 -16.29
CA ASN A 369 22.74 15.11 -16.66
C ASN A 369 22.35 14.68 -18.09
N PRO A 370 23.28 14.58 -19.06
CA PRO A 370 22.97 14.21 -20.45
C PRO A 370 22.21 12.89 -20.60
N GLU A 371 22.52 11.85 -19.82
CA GLU A 371 21.83 10.56 -19.85
C GLU A 371 20.41 10.66 -19.30
N TYR A 372 20.19 11.51 -18.31
CA TYR A 372 18.86 11.78 -17.77
C TYR A 372 17.98 12.52 -18.78
N GLU A 373 18.54 13.55 -19.44
CA GLU A 373 17.84 14.30 -20.50
C GLU A 373 17.51 13.41 -21.71
N ALA A 374 18.43 12.52 -22.11
CA ALA A 374 18.21 11.56 -23.19
C ALA A 374 17.06 10.59 -22.85
N ARG A 375 17.03 10.06 -21.61
CA ARG A 375 15.94 9.19 -21.13
C ARG A 375 14.61 9.94 -21.10
N LYS A 376 14.58 11.17 -20.58
CA LYS A 376 13.41 12.05 -20.62
C LYS A 376 12.89 12.24 -22.05
N ALA A 377 13.77 12.60 -23.00
CA ALA A 377 13.39 12.81 -24.39
C ALA A 377 12.81 11.54 -25.05
N ALA A 378 13.43 10.38 -24.80
CA ALA A 378 12.93 9.08 -25.28
C ALA A 378 11.55 8.74 -24.70
N LYS A 379 11.35 8.96 -23.40
CA LYS A 379 10.08 8.72 -22.71
C LYS A 379 8.96 9.60 -23.24
N ILE A 380 9.21 10.90 -23.41
CA ILE A 380 8.25 11.85 -24.00
C ILE A 380 7.91 11.48 -25.45
N LYS A 381 8.91 11.09 -26.25
CA LYS A 381 8.68 10.61 -27.62
C LYS A 381 7.76 9.39 -27.64
N SER A 382 7.97 8.44 -26.73
CA SER A 382 7.15 7.23 -26.57
C SER A 382 5.71 7.54 -26.16
N TYR A 383 5.48 8.52 -25.30
CA TYR A 383 4.12 8.97 -24.96
C TYR A 383 3.41 9.59 -26.17
N LYS A 384 4.10 10.51 -26.88
CA LYS A 384 3.56 11.17 -28.07
C LYS A 384 3.18 10.16 -29.16
N SER A 385 4.02 9.16 -29.43
CA SER A 385 3.71 8.14 -30.44
C SER A 385 2.50 7.26 -30.09
N ARG A 386 2.12 7.20 -28.81
CA ARG A 386 0.95 6.45 -28.32
C ARG A 386 -0.29 7.33 -28.10
N GLY A 387 -0.21 8.63 -28.40
CA GLY A 387 -1.31 9.56 -28.15
C GLY A 387 -1.59 9.82 -26.66
N VAL A 388 -0.61 9.57 -25.79
CA VAL A 388 -0.73 9.79 -24.34
C VAL A 388 -0.53 11.26 -24.02
N GLN A 389 -1.48 11.88 -23.32
CA GLN A 389 -1.32 13.23 -22.80
C GLN A 389 -0.34 13.24 -21.64
N VAL A 390 0.62 14.16 -21.64
CA VAL A 390 1.64 14.26 -20.57
C VAL A 390 1.55 15.63 -19.90
N ILE A 391 1.45 15.63 -18.58
CA ILE A 391 1.68 16.80 -17.73
C ILE A 391 3.12 16.71 -17.23
N GLU A 392 3.97 17.62 -17.67
CA GLU A 392 5.38 17.63 -17.28
C GLU A 392 5.63 18.70 -16.24
N TRP A 393 6.40 18.37 -15.19
CA TRP A 393 6.93 19.36 -14.27
C TRP A 393 8.46 19.30 -14.21
N ASP A 394 9.12 20.32 -14.75
CA ASP A 394 10.54 20.60 -14.50
C ASP A 394 10.65 21.31 -13.15
N THR A 395 11.31 20.69 -12.18
CA THR A 395 11.33 21.17 -10.78
C THR A 395 12.05 22.51 -10.61
N ARG A 396 12.75 23.00 -11.64
CA ARG A 396 13.35 24.35 -11.68
C ARG A 396 12.33 25.42 -12.08
N ARG A 397 11.12 25.03 -12.48
CA ARG A 397 10.02 25.91 -12.90
C ARG A 397 8.86 25.81 -11.91
N PRO A 398 7.97 26.82 -11.87
CA PRO A 398 6.73 26.73 -11.10
C PRO A 398 5.91 25.49 -11.47
N MET A 399 5.16 24.96 -10.49
CA MET A 399 4.24 23.85 -10.69
C MET A 399 3.27 24.17 -11.85
N PRO A 400 3.05 23.24 -12.81
CA PRO A 400 2.10 23.46 -13.89
C PRO A 400 0.67 23.55 -13.37
N ALA A 401 -0.23 24.10 -14.18
CA ALA A 401 -1.66 24.07 -13.86
C ALA A 401 -2.16 22.62 -13.88
N LEU A 402 -2.69 22.15 -12.73
CA LEU A 402 -3.17 20.78 -12.55
C LEU A 402 -4.68 20.65 -12.59
N HIS A 403 -5.42 21.76 -12.48
CA HIS A 403 -6.88 21.75 -12.55
C HIS A 403 -7.34 21.28 -13.93
N ARG A 404 -8.51 20.62 -13.98
CA ARG A 404 -9.14 20.30 -15.27
C ARG A 404 -9.40 21.60 -16.00
N ALA A 405 -9.05 21.65 -17.29
CA ALA A 405 -9.56 22.69 -18.15
C ALA A 405 -11.08 22.64 -18.06
N THR A 406 -11.71 23.68 -17.52
CA THR A 406 -13.15 23.83 -17.62
C THR A 406 -13.43 23.93 -19.12
N CYS A 407 -14.15 22.95 -19.68
CA CYS A 407 -14.82 23.19 -20.96
C CYS A 407 -15.66 24.44 -20.73
N GLY A 408 -15.25 25.56 -21.34
CA GLY A 408 -15.95 26.81 -21.24
C GLY A 408 -17.41 26.54 -21.56
N ALA A 409 -18.30 26.87 -20.63
CA ALA A 409 -19.68 27.13 -21.00
C ALA A 409 -19.60 28.14 -22.14
N GLY A 410 -19.90 27.70 -23.36
CA GLY A 410 -19.90 28.55 -24.53
C GLY A 410 -20.70 29.79 -24.16
N LYS A 411 -20.04 30.95 -24.17
CA LYS A 411 -20.76 32.22 -24.24
C LYS A 411 -21.63 32.08 -25.48
N ARG A 412 -22.94 31.92 -25.28
CA ARG A 412 -23.91 32.17 -26.36
C ARG A 412 -23.67 33.62 -26.75
N VAL A 413 -23.11 33.78 -27.94
CA VAL A 413 -23.33 34.99 -28.71
C VAL A 413 -24.74 34.83 -29.23
N GLU A 414 -25.67 35.55 -28.61
CA GLU A 414 -26.65 36.44 -29.24
C GLU A 414 -27.46 37.15 -28.15
#